data_AF-A0A7N2LAG9-F1
#
_entry.id   AF-A0A7N2LAG9-F1
#
_cell.length_a   1.000
_cell.length_b   1.000
_cell.length_c   1.000
_cell.angle_alpha   90.00
_cell.angle_beta   90.00
_cell.angle_gamma   90.00
#
_symmetry.space_group_name_H-M   'P 1'
#
loop_
_entity.id
_entity.type
_entity.pdbx_description
1 polymer ?
#
loop_
_entity_poly.entity_id
_entity_poly.type
_entity_poly.pdbx_seq_one_letter_code
_entity_poly.pdbx_strand_id
1 'polypeptide(L)'
;MAKTTFPTVDKCTSIGREQHAVVADMDGTLLRGRSSFPYFALVAFEVGGILRLLFLLLATPLAGLLYYFVSESAGIQVLVFATFAGMKVSDIESGARAVLPKFYSSDLHPETWRVFSACGKRCVLTANPTIMVEAFLKDVLGADLVLGTKIANYKGRATGLVCKPGILVGKNKADALEKAFGETEPDIGLGDRDTDTPFMSLCKEAFIVPPQREVKPVTMDKLPKPIIFHDGRLVQKPTPLIAFLTILWIPIGFLLACLRIAAGALLPMPLVYYAFMALGVRVTIKGTPGPPPQAKKSIGQSGVLFVCSHRTLLDPIFLSTALGRAIPAVTYSVSRLSEIISPIKTVRLNRDRAKDASMIKKLLEEGDLAICPEGTTCREPFLLRFSALFAELTDQLVPVAMVNRMSMFHGTTARGWKGMDPFYFFMNPSPAYEVTFLNKLPLELTCSAGKSSQEVANYIQRVIAATLSYECTSFTRKDKYRALAGNDGTVVEKPLLKANKVMGS
;
A
#
# COMPACT_ATOMS: atom_id res chain seq x y z
N MET A 1 5.77 -25.42 -40.75
CA MET A 1 5.29 -25.85 -39.43
C MET A 1 3.81 -25.52 -39.35
N ALA A 2 2.94 -26.50 -39.08
CA ALA A 2 1.53 -26.24 -38.85
C ALA A 2 1.40 -25.30 -37.65
N LYS A 3 0.69 -24.18 -37.80
CA LYS A 3 0.46 -23.22 -36.73
C LYS A 3 -0.54 -23.88 -35.77
N THR A 4 -0.06 -24.47 -34.67
CA THR A 4 -0.90 -25.08 -33.64
C THR A 4 -1.89 -24.01 -33.18
N THR A 5 -3.15 -24.15 -33.58
CA THR A 5 -4.18 -23.13 -33.35
C THR A 5 -4.90 -23.52 -32.07
N PHE A 6 -4.48 -22.94 -30.95
CA PHE A 6 -5.15 -23.18 -29.67
C PHE A 6 -6.50 -22.46 -29.65
N PRO A 7 -7.56 -23.09 -29.10
CA PRO A 7 -8.83 -22.42 -28.84
C PRO A 7 -8.65 -21.26 -27.85
N THR A 8 -9.60 -20.34 -27.84
CA THR A 8 -9.61 -19.21 -26.91
C THR A 8 -10.11 -19.63 -25.52
N VAL A 9 -9.65 -18.95 -24.46
CA VAL A 9 -9.95 -19.31 -23.05
C VAL A 9 -11.44 -19.34 -22.69
N ASP A 10 -12.30 -18.61 -23.41
CA ASP A 10 -13.76 -18.66 -23.26
C ASP A 10 -14.34 -20.06 -23.54
N LYS A 11 -13.65 -20.86 -24.35
CA LYS A 11 -14.04 -22.24 -24.66
C LYS A 11 -13.62 -23.24 -23.58
N CYS A 12 -12.82 -22.82 -22.61
CA CYS A 12 -12.38 -23.68 -21.51
C CYS A 12 -13.46 -23.80 -20.43
N THR A 13 -13.91 -25.04 -20.19
CA THR A 13 -14.86 -25.35 -19.11
C THR A 13 -14.18 -25.25 -17.75
N SER A 14 -14.85 -24.60 -16.79
CA SER A 14 -14.38 -24.46 -15.39
C SER A 14 -15.11 -25.40 -14.41
N ILE A 15 -15.98 -26.28 -14.88
CA ILE A 15 -16.75 -27.22 -14.05
C ILE A 15 -15.98 -28.55 -13.94
N GLY A 16 -15.90 -29.10 -12.73
CA GLY A 16 -15.28 -30.42 -12.50
C GLY A 16 -13.75 -30.44 -12.63
N ARG A 17 -13.08 -29.29 -12.49
CA ARG A 17 -11.62 -29.15 -12.66
C ARG A 17 -10.83 -29.29 -11.34
N GLU A 18 -11.49 -29.68 -10.25
CA GLU A 18 -10.90 -29.71 -8.89
C GLU A 18 -9.70 -30.65 -8.73
N GLN A 19 -9.58 -31.69 -9.56
CA GLN A 19 -8.44 -32.62 -9.55
C GLN A 19 -7.38 -32.28 -10.61
N HIS A 20 -7.62 -31.25 -11.43
CA HIS A 20 -6.76 -30.92 -12.56
C HIS A 20 -5.63 -29.97 -12.16
N ALA A 21 -4.53 -30.09 -12.88
CA ALA A 21 -3.40 -29.18 -12.84
C ALA A 21 -3.49 -28.14 -13.97
N VAL A 22 -3.52 -26.86 -13.61
CA VAL A 22 -3.44 -25.73 -14.55
C VAL A 22 -2.07 -25.09 -14.50
N VAL A 23 -1.58 -24.74 -15.68
CA VAL A 23 -0.35 -24.01 -15.92
C VAL A 23 -0.71 -22.75 -16.68
N ALA A 24 -0.38 -21.58 -16.13
CA ALA A 24 -0.68 -20.30 -16.77
C ALA A 24 0.55 -19.40 -16.87
N ASP A 25 0.68 -18.69 -17.99
CA ASP A 25 1.51 -17.50 -18.03
C ASP A 25 0.93 -16.37 -17.16
N MET A 26 1.77 -15.39 -16.80
CA MET A 26 1.35 -14.25 -15.99
C MET A 26 0.95 -13.02 -16.82
N ASP A 27 1.82 -12.49 -17.67
CA ASP A 27 1.62 -11.17 -18.29
C ASP A 27 0.81 -11.30 -19.59
N GLY A 28 -0.42 -10.79 -19.62
CA GLY A 28 -1.32 -10.97 -20.76
C GLY A 28 -2.19 -12.23 -20.68
N THR A 29 -1.90 -13.11 -19.73
CA THR A 29 -2.65 -14.33 -19.45
C THR A 29 -3.42 -14.22 -18.13
N LEU A 30 -2.75 -14.34 -16.96
CA LEU A 30 -3.38 -14.10 -15.66
C LEU A 30 -3.67 -12.61 -15.44
N LEU A 31 -2.77 -11.74 -15.88
CA LEU A 31 -2.96 -10.30 -15.89
C LEU A 31 -3.44 -9.85 -17.27
N ARG A 32 -4.28 -8.82 -17.32
CA ARG A 32 -4.71 -8.22 -18.59
C ARG A 32 -3.56 -7.50 -19.30
N GLY A 33 -2.66 -6.89 -18.52
CA GLY A 33 -1.51 -6.17 -19.05
C GLY A 33 -0.45 -7.11 -19.61
N ARG A 34 -0.14 -6.93 -20.90
CA ARG A 34 0.93 -7.64 -21.63
C ARG A 34 2.35 -7.09 -21.39
N SER A 35 2.47 -6.02 -20.63
CA SER A 35 3.73 -5.34 -20.36
C SER A 35 4.03 -5.38 -18.87
N SER A 36 5.19 -5.92 -18.55
CA SER A 36 5.68 -6.01 -17.17
C SER A 36 6.26 -4.68 -16.67
N PHE A 37 6.54 -3.71 -17.57
CA PHE A 37 7.18 -2.43 -17.24
C PHE A 37 6.58 -1.74 -16.00
N PRO A 38 5.24 -1.61 -15.85
CA PRO A 38 4.68 -0.90 -14.70
C PRO A 38 5.05 -1.55 -13.35
N TYR A 39 5.23 -2.87 -13.31
CA TYR A 39 5.59 -3.58 -12.10
C TYR A 39 7.09 -3.45 -11.78
N PHE A 40 7.95 -3.43 -12.81
CA PHE A 40 9.36 -3.06 -12.65
C PHE A 40 9.50 -1.59 -12.18
N ALA A 41 8.71 -0.68 -12.74
CA ALA A 41 8.68 0.73 -12.36
C ALA A 41 8.23 0.94 -10.91
N LEU A 42 7.24 0.18 -10.43
CA LEU A 42 6.86 0.17 -9.01
C LEU A 42 8.04 -0.23 -8.12
N VAL A 43 8.75 -1.32 -8.43
CA VAL A 43 9.91 -1.74 -7.63
C VAL A 43 11.05 -0.72 -7.71
N ALA A 44 11.34 -0.21 -8.90
CA ALA A 44 12.35 0.82 -9.12
C ALA A 44 12.08 2.06 -8.26
N PHE A 45 10.84 2.54 -8.23
CA PHE A 45 10.47 3.72 -7.44
C PHE A 45 10.43 3.45 -5.94
N GLU A 46 9.73 2.40 -5.50
CA GLU A 46 9.45 2.15 -4.08
C GLU A 46 10.67 1.65 -3.30
N VAL A 47 11.63 1.03 -3.98
CA VAL A 47 12.83 0.46 -3.35
C VAL A 47 14.09 1.20 -3.80
N GLY A 48 14.17 1.59 -5.07
CA GLY A 48 15.33 2.30 -5.63
C GLY A 48 15.21 3.83 -5.67
N GLY A 49 14.02 4.37 -5.45
CA GLY A 49 13.74 5.81 -5.51
C GLY A 49 13.58 6.37 -6.92
N ILE A 50 13.37 7.69 -7.00
CA ILE A 50 13.04 8.37 -8.26
C ILE A 50 14.15 8.28 -9.32
N LEU A 51 15.42 8.33 -8.92
CA LEU A 51 16.54 8.22 -9.87
C LEU A 51 16.60 6.84 -10.52
N ARG A 52 16.23 5.78 -9.79
CA ARG A 52 16.14 4.43 -10.33
C ARG A 52 14.97 4.29 -11.31
N LEU A 53 13.83 4.89 -10.99
CA LEU A 53 12.70 4.96 -11.92
C LEU A 53 13.07 5.71 -13.21
N LEU A 54 13.79 6.83 -13.10
CA LEU A 54 14.30 7.58 -14.24
C LEU A 54 15.24 6.72 -15.09
N PHE A 55 16.19 6.02 -14.46
CA PHE A 55 17.11 5.12 -15.18
C PHE A 55 16.36 4.01 -15.93
N LEU A 56 15.37 3.37 -15.29
CA LEU A 56 14.54 2.36 -15.94
C LEU A 56 13.76 2.94 -17.14
N LEU A 57 13.18 4.14 -16.99
CA LEU A 57 12.45 4.80 -18.07
C LEU A 57 13.37 5.11 -19.26
N LEU A 58 14.57 5.64 -19.01
CA LEU A 58 15.57 5.93 -20.05
C LEU A 58 16.10 4.66 -20.73
N ALA A 59 16.14 3.53 -20.01
CA ALA A 59 16.53 2.23 -20.58
C ALA A 59 15.41 1.55 -21.38
N THR A 60 14.17 2.03 -21.29
CA THR A 60 13.01 1.39 -21.91
C THR A 60 13.04 1.38 -23.44
N PRO A 61 13.46 2.46 -24.15
CA PRO A 61 13.64 2.41 -25.61
C PRO A 61 14.64 1.34 -26.05
N LEU A 62 15.76 1.21 -25.33
CA LEU A 62 16.76 0.17 -25.59
C LEU A 62 16.17 -1.23 -25.31
N ALA A 63 15.45 -1.39 -24.20
CA ALA A 63 14.78 -2.65 -23.87
C ALA A 63 13.77 -3.05 -24.97
N GLY A 64 12.99 -2.08 -25.48
CA GLY A 64 12.05 -2.30 -26.58
C GLY A 64 12.75 -2.67 -27.89
N LEU A 65 13.84 -1.97 -28.24
CA LEU A 65 14.65 -2.30 -29.42
C LEU A 65 15.16 -3.75 -29.35
N LEU A 66 15.75 -4.15 -28.22
CA LEU A 66 16.25 -5.51 -28.03
C LEU A 66 15.11 -6.54 -28.00
N TYR A 67 13.98 -6.21 -27.38
CA TYR A 67 12.80 -7.08 -27.32
C TYR A 67 12.30 -7.45 -28.72
N TYR A 68 12.14 -6.46 -29.61
CA TYR A 68 11.56 -6.68 -30.93
C TYR A 68 12.56 -7.09 -32.00
N PHE A 69 13.80 -6.60 -31.95
CA PHE A 69 14.79 -6.86 -33.01
C PHE A 69 15.81 -7.96 -32.66
N VAL A 70 15.94 -8.35 -31.39
CA VAL A 70 16.92 -9.38 -30.97
C VAL A 70 16.21 -10.57 -30.33
N SER A 71 15.63 -10.39 -29.15
CA SER A 71 14.81 -11.40 -28.47
C SER A 71 14.07 -10.79 -27.29
N GLU A 72 12.89 -11.34 -26.99
CA GLU A 72 12.11 -10.99 -25.79
C GLU A 72 12.96 -11.10 -24.50
N SER A 73 13.78 -12.15 -24.40
CA SER A 73 14.72 -12.35 -23.29
C SER A 73 15.70 -11.18 -23.12
N ALA A 74 16.29 -10.67 -24.20
CA ALA A 74 17.25 -9.56 -24.13
C ALA A 74 16.61 -8.27 -23.63
N GLY A 75 15.38 -7.95 -24.08
CA GLY A 75 14.65 -6.79 -23.59
C GLY A 75 14.35 -6.88 -22.09
N ILE A 76 13.90 -8.05 -21.62
CA ILE A 76 13.60 -8.28 -20.20
C ILE A 76 14.88 -8.21 -19.35
N GLN A 77 16.03 -8.68 -19.85
CA GLN A 77 17.31 -8.54 -19.14
C GLN A 77 17.69 -7.08 -18.89
N VAL A 78 17.42 -6.17 -19.84
CA VAL A 78 17.63 -4.73 -19.62
C VAL A 78 16.72 -4.20 -18.51
N LEU A 79 15.44 -4.57 -18.50
CA LEU A 79 14.51 -4.16 -17.44
C LEU A 79 14.93 -4.69 -16.06
N VAL A 80 15.37 -5.94 -15.99
CA VAL A 80 15.91 -6.57 -14.78
C VAL A 80 17.15 -5.83 -14.29
N PHE A 81 18.11 -5.58 -15.18
CA PHE A 81 19.33 -4.85 -14.82
C PHE A 81 19.01 -3.44 -14.34
N ALA A 82 18.24 -2.68 -15.12
CA ALA A 82 17.91 -1.30 -14.82
C ALA A 82 17.19 -1.16 -13.49
N THR A 83 16.29 -2.09 -13.18
CA THR A 83 15.54 -2.11 -11.93
C THR A 83 16.41 -2.55 -10.76
N PHE A 84 17.07 -3.72 -10.84
CA PHE A 84 17.61 -4.41 -9.66
C PHE A 84 19.08 -4.19 -9.36
N ALA A 85 19.88 -3.71 -10.33
CA ALA A 85 21.33 -3.64 -10.17
C ALA A 85 21.74 -2.87 -8.91
N GLY A 86 22.40 -3.58 -8.00
CA GLY A 86 22.93 -3.06 -6.76
C GLY A 86 21.91 -2.94 -5.63
N MET A 87 20.65 -3.34 -5.76
CA MET A 87 19.67 -3.28 -4.67
C MET A 87 19.85 -4.44 -3.69
N LYS A 88 19.45 -4.27 -2.42
CA LYS A 88 19.42 -5.39 -1.47
C LYS A 88 18.26 -6.32 -1.80
N VAL A 89 18.54 -7.62 -1.80
CA VAL A 89 17.53 -8.66 -2.08
C VAL A 89 16.38 -8.61 -1.08
N SER A 90 16.68 -8.38 0.21
CA SER A 90 15.67 -8.22 1.27
C SER A 90 14.71 -7.05 1.00
N ASP A 91 15.22 -5.95 0.45
CA ASP A 91 14.42 -4.73 0.24
C ASP A 91 13.50 -4.91 -0.98
N ILE A 92 13.98 -5.64 -1.99
CA ILE A 92 13.20 -6.08 -3.16
C ILE A 92 12.08 -7.01 -2.71
N GLU A 93 12.39 -8.07 -1.96
CA GLU A 93 11.39 -9.05 -1.49
C GLU A 93 10.31 -8.36 -0.64
N SER A 94 10.74 -7.52 0.29
CA SER A 94 9.82 -6.76 1.13
C SER A 94 8.98 -5.76 0.31
N GLY A 95 9.54 -5.15 -0.75
CA GLY A 95 8.80 -4.23 -1.62
C GLY A 95 7.80 -4.96 -2.50
N ALA A 96 8.20 -6.10 -3.05
CA ALA A 96 7.34 -6.98 -3.82
C ALA A 96 6.16 -7.46 -2.99
N ARG A 97 6.38 -7.94 -1.76
CA ARG A 97 5.31 -8.40 -0.86
C ARG A 97 4.36 -7.28 -0.44
N ALA A 98 4.87 -6.07 -0.18
CA ALA A 98 4.05 -4.99 0.37
C ALA A 98 3.30 -4.16 -0.68
N VAL A 99 3.89 -3.97 -1.87
CA VAL A 99 3.37 -3.03 -2.89
C VAL A 99 2.66 -3.76 -4.02
N LEU A 100 3.32 -4.75 -4.64
CA LEU A 100 2.88 -5.31 -5.91
C LEU A 100 1.53 -6.02 -5.86
N PRO A 101 1.12 -6.73 -4.78
CA PRO A 101 -0.18 -7.40 -4.72
C PRO A 101 -1.36 -6.49 -5.07
N LYS A 102 -1.36 -5.23 -4.62
CA LYS A 102 -2.45 -4.28 -4.91
C LYS A 102 -2.54 -3.95 -6.41
N PHE A 103 -1.40 -3.88 -7.10
CA PHE A 103 -1.36 -3.58 -8.53
C PHE A 103 -1.58 -4.80 -9.42
N TYR A 104 -1.21 -6.00 -8.97
CA TYR A 104 -1.50 -7.23 -9.68
C TYR A 104 -2.98 -7.60 -9.58
N SER A 105 -3.54 -7.55 -8.38
CA SER A 105 -4.97 -7.84 -8.15
C SER A 105 -5.89 -6.93 -8.96
N SER A 106 -5.54 -5.65 -9.13
CA SER A 106 -6.32 -4.71 -9.95
C SER A 106 -6.16 -4.92 -11.46
N ASP A 107 -5.34 -5.87 -11.88
CA ASP A 107 -5.11 -6.20 -13.28
C ASP A 107 -5.42 -7.66 -13.63
N LEU A 108 -6.04 -8.42 -12.74
CA LEU A 108 -6.34 -9.83 -12.93
C LEU A 108 -7.43 -10.03 -14.02
N HIS A 109 -7.16 -10.93 -14.97
CA HIS A 109 -8.05 -11.25 -16.08
C HIS A 109 -9.17 -12.19 -15.63
N PRO A 110 -10.47 -11.83 -15.81
CA PRO A 110 -11.58 -12.60 -15.24
C PRO A 110 -11.74 -14.00 -15.84
N GLU A 111 -11.62 -14.18 -17.16
CA GLU A 111 -11.78 -15.51 -17.77
C GLU A 111 -10.65 -16.46 -17.40
N THR A 112 -9.40 -16.00 -17.47
CA THR A 112 -8.25 -16.77 -16.99
C THR A 112 -8.39 -17.10 -15.51
N TRP A 113 -8.84 -16.14 -14.68
CA TRP A 113 -9.09 -16.39 -13.26
C TRP A 113 -10.18 -17.43 -13.02
N ARG A 114 -11.28 -17.42 -13.81
CA ARG A 114 -12.36 -18.41 -13.74
C ARG A 114 -11.84 -19.83 -13.92
N VAL A 115 -10.95 -20.04 -14.90
CA VAL A 115 -10.35 -21.37 -15.17
C VAL A 115 -9.30 -21.70 -14.10
N PHE A 116 -8.40 -20.76 -13.81
CA PHE A 116 -7.27 -20.96 -12.91
C PHE A 116 -7.72 -21.29 -11.48
N SER A 117 -8.73 -20.57 -10.97
CA SER A 117 -9.27 -20.77 -9.62
C SER A 117 -10.10 -22.06 -9.49
N ALA A 118 -10.66 -22.59 -10.58
CA ALA A 118 -11.40 -23.85 -10.56
C ALA A 118 -10.51 -25.10 -10.46
N CYS A 119 -9.21 -24.97 -10.73
CA CYS A 119 -8.28 -26.09 -10.71
C CYS A 119 -7.70 -26.32 -9.30
N GLY A 120 -7.48 -27.60 -8.95
CA GLY A 120 -6.93 -27.99 -7.65
C GLY A 120 -5.43 -27.73 -7.51
N LYS A 121 -4.66 -27.97 -8.57
CA LYS A 121 -3.22 -27.70 -8.61
C LYS A 121 -2.93 -26.56 -9.57
N ARG A 122 -2.29 -25.50 -9.08
CA ARG A 122 -2.12 -24.22 -9.78
C ARG A 122 -0.65 -23.88 -9.93
N CYS A 123 -0.18 -23.87 -11.17
CA CYS A 123 1.19 -23.50 -11.52
C CYS A 123 1.22 -22.23 -12.38
N VAL A 124 2.16 -21.35 -12.07
CA VAL A 124 2.41 -20.14 -12.86
C VAL A 124 3.82 -20.17 -13.41
N LEU A 125 3.94 -20.04 -14.73
CA LEU A 125 5.21 -19.82 -15.42
C LEU A 125 5.30 -18.37 -15.85
N THR A 126 6.43 -17.70 -15.58
CA THR A 126 6.54 -16.29 -15.97
C THR A 126 7.97 -15.89 -16.31
N ALA A 127 8.10 -14.99 -17.28
CA ALA A 127 9.36 -14.33 -17.58
C ALA A 127 9.80 -13.36 -16.47
N ASN A 128 8.87 -12.90 -15.63
CA ASN A 128 9.17 -12.00 -14.53
C ASN A 128 10.07 -12.66 -13.47
N PRO A 129 10.91 -11.86 -12.80
CA PRO A 129 11.66 -12.34 -11.65
C PRO A 129 10.75 -12.96 -10.57
N THR A 130 11.09 -14.16 -10.11
CA THR A 130 10.28 -14.87 -9.09
C THR A 130 10.06 -14.00 -7.85
N ILE A 131 11.11 -13.30 -7.42
CA ILE A 131 11.09 -12.43 -6.23
C ILE A 131 10.04 -11.30 -6.29
N MET A 132 9.59 -10.91 -7.49
CA MET A 132 8.54 -9.89 -7.67
C MET A 132 7.13 -10.46 -7.54
N VAL A 133 6.92 -11.69 -7.98
CA VAL A 133 5.58 -12.24 -8.24
C VAL A 133 5.15 -13.27 -7.22
N GLU A 134 6.11 -13.96 -6.60
CA GLU A 134 5.85 -15.15 -5.78
C GLU A 134 4.93 -14.86 -4.59
N ALA A 135 5.13 -13.75 -3.89
CA ALA A 135 4.29 -13.36 -2.77
C ALA A 135 2.82 -13.15 -3.19
N PHE A 136 2.58 -12.50 -4.33
CA PHE A 136 1.22 -12.32 -4.83
C PHE A 136 0.60 -13.64 -5.28
N LEU A 137 1.33 -14.42 -6.08
CA LEU A 137 0.80 -15.65 -6.67
C LEU A 137 0.51 -16.71 -5.61
N LYS A 138 1.40 -16.90 -4.63
CA LYS A 138 1.20 -17.87 -3.55
C LYS A 138 0.25 -17.35 -2.48
N ASP A 139 0.52 -16.17 -1.91
CA ASP A 139 -0.20 -15.71 -0.71
C ASP A 139 -1.60 -15.14 -1.01
N VAL A 140 -1.85 -14.69 -2.25
CA VAL A 140 -3.14 -14.08 -2.65
C VAL A 140 -3.92 -14.98 -3.59
N LEU A 141 -3.30 -15.50 -4.66
CA LEU A 141 -4.00 -16.35 -5.64
C LEU A 141 -4.00 -17.84 -5.28
N GLY A 142 -3.22 -18.26 -4.29
CA GLY A 142 -3.12 -19.66 -3.89
C GLY A 142 -2.49 -20.54 -4.97
N ALA A 143 -1.47 -20.04 -5.67
CA ALA A 143 -0.66 -20.86 -6.57
C ALA A 143 0.24 -21.80 -5.76
N ASP A 144 0.27 -23.09 -6.13
CA ASP A 144 1.10 -24.10 -5.48
C ASP A 144 2.56 -23.98 -5.93
N LEU A 145 2.76 -23.68 -7.22
CA LEU A 145 4.07 -23.61 -7.84
C LEU A 145 4.24 -22.35 -8.69
N VAL A 146 5.34 -21.63 -8.47
CA VAL A 146 5.70 -20.43 -9.24
C VAL A 146 7.09 -20.63 -9.83
N LEU A 147 7.17 -20.69 -11.15
CA LEU A 147 8.40 -20.82 -11.92
C LEU A 147 8.65 -19.50 -12.64
N GLY A 148 9.50 -18.67 -12.04
CA GLY A 148 9.90 -17.38 -12.60
C GLY A 148 11.40 -17.28 -12.85
N THR A 149 11.81 -16.24 -13.55
CA THR A 149 13.24 -15.91 -13.74
C THR A 149 13.94 -15.72 -12.39
N LYS A 150 15.16 -16.25 -12.23
CA LYS A 150 15.95 -16.09 -11.00
C LYS A 150 17.02 -15.01 -11.18
N ILE A 151 17.05 -14.04 -10.27
CA ILE A 151 18.05 -12.96 -10.27
C ILE A 151 19.30 -13.44 -9.52
N ALA A 152 20.46 -13.21 -10.10
CA ALA A 152 21.75 -13.48 -9.46
C ALA A 152 22.00 -12.46 -8.33
N ASN A 153 22.51 -12.94 -7.20
CA ASN A 153 22.86 -12.11 -6.07
C ASN A 153 24.27 -12.38 -5.59
N TYR A 154 24.90 -11.36 -5.01
CA TYR A 154 26.21 -11.44 -4.38
C TYR A 154 26.15 -10.69 -3.05
N LYS A 155 26.52 -11.37 -1.95
CA LYS A 155 26.47 -10.82 -0.58
C LYS A 155 25.13 -10.13 -0.23
N GLY A 156 24.02 -10.75 -0.63
CA GLY A 156 22.67 -10.23 -0.36
C GLY A 156 22.24 -9.02 -1.22
N ARG A 157 23.01 -8.66 -2.25
CA ARG A 157 22.63 -7.64 -3.24
C ARG A 157 22.40 -8.25 -4.60
N ALA A 158 21.36 -7.81 -5.30
CA ALA A 158 21.08 -8.20 -6.67
C ALA A 158 22.16 -7.62 -7.60
N THR A 159 22.72 -8.45 -8.48
CA THR A 159 23.73 -8.03 -9.45
C THR A 159 23.10 -7.31 -10.65
N GLY A 160 21.78 -7.46 -10.83
CA GLY A 160 21.06 -7.04 -12.04
C GLY A 160 21.14 -8.06 -13.17
N LEU A 161 21.85 -9.17 -12.98
CA LEU A 161 21.95 -10.28 -13.95
C LEU A 161 21.06 -11.44 -13.52
N VAL A 162 20.80 -12.35 -14.45
CA VAL A 162 19.95 -13.52 -14.22
C VAL A 162 20.77 -14.80 -14.14
N CYS A 163 20.33 -15.74 -13.30
CA CYS A 163 20.92 -17.07 -13.21
C CYS A 163 20.61 -17.90 -14.47
N LYS A 164 21.42 -18.93 -14.75
CA LYS A 164 21.09 -19.92 -15.79
C LYS A 164 19.75 -20.61 -15.49
N PRO A 165 18.91 -20.91 -16.49
CA PRO A 165 19.16 -20.79 -17.95
C PRO A 165 18.94 -19.39 -18.54
N GLY A 166 18.58 -18.39 -17.74
CA GLY A 166 18.30 -17.02 -18.19
C GLY A 166 16.85 -16.62 -17.92
N ILE A 167 16.29 -15.78 -18.80
CA ILE A 167 14.88 -15.41 -18.73
C ILE A 167 14.00 -16.61 -19.14
N LEU A 168 12.94 -16.87 -18.37
CA LEU A 168 11.97 -17.93 -18.68
C LEU A 168 11.00 -17.49 -19.79
N VAL A 169 11.42 -17.62 -21.04
CA VAL A 169 10.64 -17.34 -22.26
C VAL A 169 10.82 -18.48 -23.25
N GLY A 170 9.77 -18.83 -24.01
CA GLY A 170 9.89 -19.83 -25.07
C GLY A 170 10.27 -21.20 -24.52
N LYS A 171 11.31 -21.79 -25.11
CA LYS A 171 11.82 -23.11 -24.70
C LYS A 171 12.21 -23.17 -23.22
N ASN A 172 12.75 -22.09 -22.64
CA ASN A 172 13.09 -22.08 -21.21
C ASN A 172 11.86 -22.26 -20.32
N LYS A 173 10.66 -21.84 -20.74
CA LYS A 173 9.41 -22.13 -20.01
C LYS A 173 9.07 -23.62 -20.10
N ALA A 174 9.15 -24.20 -21.30
CA ALA A 174 8.90 -25.62 -21.51
C ALA A 174 9.86 -26.50 -20.69
N ASP A 175 11.18 -26.24 -20.78
CA ASP A 175 12.20 -26.97 -20.01
C ASP A 175 11.97 -26.84 -18.49
N ALA A 176 11.53 -25.67 -18.01
CA ALA A 176 11.20 -25.46 -16.60
C ALA A 176 9.94 -26.23 -16.17
N LEU A 177 8.94 -26.35 -17.06
CA LEU A 177 7.72 -27.11 -16.82
C LEU A 177 8.02 -28.61 -16.75
N GLU A 178 8.74 -29.15 -17.73
CA GLU A 178 9.17 -30.56 -17.75
C GLU A 178 9.96 -30.92 -16.50
N LYS A 179 10.90 -30.06 -16.09
CA LYS A 179 11.67 -30.28 -14.87
C LYS A 179 10.80 -30.31 -13.61
N ALA A 180 9.71 -29.56 -13.57
CA ALA A 180 8.85 -29.45 -12.40
C ALA A 180 7.77 -30.55 -12.33
N PHE A 181 7.27 -31.00 -13.48
CA PHE A 181 6.19 -31.99 -13.57
C PHE A 181 6.69 -33.40 -13.95
N GLY A 182 7.95 -33.53 -14.37
CA GLY A 182 8.53 -34.79 -14.82
C GLY A 182 7.77 -35.32 -16.03
N GLU A 183 7.37 -36.60 -15.95
CA GLU A 183 6.57 -37.27 -17.00
C GLU A 183 5.07 -36.96 -16.91
N THR A 184 4.61 -36.25 -15.88
CA THR A 184 3.18 -35.97 -15.69
C THR A 184 2.76 -34.74 -16.48
N GLU A 185 1.95 -34.94 -17.52
CA GLU A 185 1.40 -33.82 -18.29
C GLU A 185 0.37 -33.03 -17.49
N PRO A 186 0.52 -31.69 -17.35
CA PRO A 186 -0.52 -30.83 -16.81
C PRO A 186 -1.78 -30.88 -17.67
N ASP A 187 -2.95 -30.73 -17.06
CA ASP A 187 -4.22 -30.85 -17.78
C ASP A 187 -4.53 -29.63 -18.64
N ILE A 188 -4.22 -28.41 -18.16
CA ILE A 188 -4.59 -27.16 -18.83
C ILE A 188 -3.41 -26.21 -18.93
N GLY A 189 -3.08 -25.76 -20.15
CA GLY A 189 -2.11 -24.69 -20.43
C GLY A 189 -2.80 -23.39 -20.87
N LEU A 190 -2.46 -22.27 -20.24
CA LEU A 190 -2.97 -20.93 -20.59
C LEU A 190 -1.79 -20.01 -20.96
N GLY A 191 -1.86 -19.37 -22.13
CA GLY A 191 -0.85 -18.42 -22.61
C GLY A 191 -1.44 -17.34 -23.51
N ASP A 192 -0.67 -16.30 -23.84
CA ASP A 192 -1.17 -15.16 -24.65
C ASP A 192 -0.39 -14.93 -25.95
N ARG A 193 0.76 -15.61 -26.11
CA ARG A 193 1.73 -15.38 -27.20
C ARG A 193 2.27 -16.66 -27.81
N ASP A 194 2.87 -16.51 -28.99
CA ASP A 194 3.59 -17.60 -29.67
C ASP A 194 4.74 -18.15 -28.81
N THR A 195 5.37 -17.33 -27.97
CA THR A 195 6.43 -17.73 -27.03
C THR A 195 5.93 -18.63 -25.89
N ASP A 196 4.62 -18.78 -25.72
CA ASP A 196 4.01 -19.71 -24.77
C ASP A 196 3.66 -21.06 -25.40
N THR A 197 3.55 -21.14 -26.73
CA THR A 197 3.27 -22.37 -27.49
C THR A 197 4.12 -23.57 -27.05
N PRO A 198 5.44 -23.43 -26.78
CA PRO A 198 6.26 -24.57 -26.37
C PRO A 198 5.78 -25.25 -25.09
N PHE A 199 5.43 -24.51 -24.03
CA PHE A 199 4.94 -25.13 -22.79
C PHE A 199 3.46 -25.52 -22.90
N MET A 200 2.67 -24.75 -23.65
CA MET A 200 1.26 -25.06 -23.89
C MET A 200 1.08 -26.40 -24.60
N SER A 201 2.01 -26.74 -25.51
CA SER A 201 2.00 -28.03 -26.22
C SER A 201 2.35 -29.23 -25.33
N LEU A 202 2.86 -29.00 -24.11
CA LEU A 202 3.13 -30.05 -23.12
C LEU A 202 1.91 -30.32 -22.20
N CYS A 203 0.82 -29.55 -22.37
CA CYS A 203 -0.40 -29.72 -21.60
C CYS A 203 -1.43 -30.51 -22.42
N LYS A 204 -2.31 -31.26 -21.75
CA LYS A 204 -3.36 -32.07 -22.42
C LYS A 204 -4.35 -31.21 -23.20
N GLU A 205 -4.78 -30.10 -22.59
CA GLU A 205 -5.58 -29.06 -23.22
C GLU A 205 -4.83 -27.73 -23.11
N ALA A 206 -4.94 -26.86 -24.12
CA ALA A 206 -4.34 -25.54 -24.04
C ALA A 206 -5.17 -24.45 -24.73
N PHE A 207 -5.17 -23.26 -24.16
CA PHE A 207 -6.01 -22.15 -24.58
C PHE A 207 -5.24 -20.83 -24.66
N ILE A 208 -5.51 -20.04 -25.71
CA ILE A 208 -4.97 -18.70 -25.89
C ILE A 208 -5.87 -17.67 -25.21
N VAL A 209 -5.24 -16.74 -24.49
CA VAL A 209 -5.88 -15.54 -23.94
C VAL A 209 -5.72 -14.38 -24.94
N PRO A 210 -6.81 -13.93 -25.58
CA PRO A 210 -6.74 -12.84 -26.57
C PRO A 210 -6.45 -11.49 -25.88
N PRO A 211 -5.82 -10.54 -26.60
CA PRO A 211 -5.60 -9.20 -26.08
C PRO A 211 -6.92 -8.41 -26.01
N GLN A 212 -7.67 -8.55 -24.92
CA GLN A 212 -8.93 -7.83 -24.72
C GLN A 212 -8.71 -6.62 -23.82
N ARG A 213 -8.64 -5.42 -24.43
CA ARG A 213 -8.34 -4.16 -23.72
C ARG A 213 -9.46 -3.67 -22.80
N GLU A 214 -10.70 -4.09 -23.02
CA GLU A 214 -11.89 -3.52 -22.34
C GLU A 214 -12.47 -4.41 -21.23
N VAL A 215 -11.88 -5.57 -20.98
CA VAL A 215 -12.39 -6.48 -19.95
C VAL A 215 -12.11 -5.90 -18.57
N LYS A 216 -13.16 -5.75 -17.76
CA LYS A 216 -13.05 -5.29 -16.37
C LYS A 216 -12.24 -6.31 -15.56
N PRO A 217 -11.33 -5.86 -14.68
CA PRO A 217 -10.54 -6.78 -13.87
C PRO A 217 -11.44 -7.50 -12.87
N VAL A 218 -10.94 -8.62 -12.35
CA VAL A 218 -11.59 -9.32 -11.23
C VAL A 218 -11.75 -8.37 -10.05
N THR A 219 -12.94 -8.39 -9.45
CA THR A 219 -13.24 -7.59 -8.26
C THR A 219 -12.58 -8.22 -7.03
N MET A 220 -12.11 -7.38 -6.09
CA MET A 220 -11.26 -7.83 -4.98
C MET A 220 -11.95 -8.83 -4.04
N ASP A 221 -13.28 -8.79 -3.97
CA ASP A 221 -14.14 -9.70 -3.22
C ASP A 221 -14.08 -11.15 -3.74
N LYS A 222 -13.68 -11.36 -5.01
CA LYS A 222 -13.56 -12.68 -5.63
C LYS A 222 -12.17 -13.29 -5.48
N LEU A 223 -11.25 -12.59 -4.81
CA LEU A 223 -9.92 -13.12 -4.53
C LEU A 223 -9.99 -14.07 -3.31
N PRO A 224 -9.19 -15.15 -3.29
CA PRO A 224 -9.16 -16.08 -2.15
C PRO A 224 -8.79 -15.38 -0.84
N LYS A 225 -7.96 -14.32 -0.93
CA LYS A 225 -7.55 -13.52 0.20
C LYS A 225 -7.68 -12.02 -0.12
N PRO A 226 -8.46 -11.25 0.66
CA PRO A 226 -8.60 -9.82 0.43
C PRO A 226 -7.30 -9.08 0.79
N ILE A 227 -6.96 -8.08 -0.02
CA ILE A 227 -5.78 -7.24 0.20
C ILE A 227 -6.20 -6.06 1.09
N ILE A 228 -6.15 -6.29 2.41
CA ILE A 228 -6.49 -5.27 3.41
C ILE A 228 -5.31 -4.32 3.64
N PHE A 229 -4.09 -4.87 3.65
CA PHE A 229 -2.88 -4.10 3.85
C PHE A 229 -2.02 -4.11 2.59
N HIS A 230 -1.69 -2.91 2.13
CA HIS A 230 -0.62 -2.68 1.15
C HIS A 230 0.17 -1.42 1.54
N ASP A 231 1.38 -1.33 1.01
CA ASP A 231 2.24 -0.17 1.12
C ASP A 231 2.57 0.37 -0.28
N GLY A 232 3.30 1.48 -0.31
CA GLY A 232 3.72 2.15 -1.53
C GLY A 232 3.32 3.62 -1.51
N ARG A 233 4.12 4.41 -2.21
CA ARG A 233 3.94 5.85 -2.41
C ARG A 233 3.13 6.14 -3.66
N LEU A 234 3.17 5.34 -4.71
CA LEU A 234 2.37 5.60 -5.92
C LEU A 234 0.93 5.15 -5.75
N VAL A 235 -0.02 5.99 -6.16
CA VAL A 235 -1.46 5.67 -6.19
C VAL A 235 -1.83 4.93 -7.48
N GLN A 236 -1.22 5.33 -8.60
CA GLN A 236 -1.55 4.83 -9.93
C GLN A 236 -0.51 3.83 -10.43
N LYS A 237 -0.95 2.87 -11.26
CA LYS A 237 -0.05 1.95 -11.96
C LYS A 237 0.85 2.76 -12.90
N PRO A 238 2.19 2.75 -12.74
CA PRO A 238 3.09 3.63 -13.49
C PRO A 238 3.32 3.07 -14.90
N THR A 239 2.40 3.33 -15.82
CA THR A 239 2.66 3.15 -17.26
C THR A 239 3.83 4.04 -17.68
N PRO A 240 4.51 3.80 -18.82
CA PRO A 240 5.64 4.64 -19.24
C PRO A 240 5.32 6.14 -19.25
N LEU A 241 4.12 6.52 -19.72
CA LEU A 241 3.65 7.90 -19.69
C LEU A 241 3.45 8.42 -18.26
N ILE A 242 2.78 7.66 -17.39
CA ILE A 242 2.55 8.08 -16.00
C ILE A 242 3.87 8.16 -15.23
N ALA A 243 4.82 7.24 -15.46
CA ALA A 243 6.15 7.28 -14.89
C ALA A 243 6.91 8.55 -15.30
N PHE A 244 6.87 8.88 -16.60
CA PHE A 244 7.45 10.12 -17.13
C PHE A 244 6.84 11.37 -16.47
N LEU A 245 5.51 11.47 -16.44
CA LEU A 245 4.80 12.59 -15.81
C LEU A 245 5.11 12.67 -14.30
N THR A 246 5.24 11.53 -13.63
CA THR A 246 5.59 11.48 -12.21
C THR A 246 7.01 12.03 -11.98
N ILE A 247 7.98 11.66 -12.82
CA ILE A 247 9.35 12.20 -12.73
C ILE A 247 9.37 13.71 -12.93
N LEU A 248 8.69 14.22 -13.96
CA LEU A 248 8.62 15.66 -14.22
C LEU A 248 7.91 16.42 -13.11
N TRP A 249 6.89 15.81 -12.51
CA TRP A 249 6.09 16.46 -11.47
C TRP A 249 6.81 16.55 -10.13
N ILE A 250 7.63 15.57 -9.74
CA ILE A 250 8.28 15.54 -8.43
C ILE A 250 9.01 16.84 -8.03
N PRO A 251 9.88 17.46 -8.87
CA PRO A 251 10.54 18.71 -8.48
C PRO A 251 9.55 19.86 -8.24
N ILE A 252 8.55 20.00 -9.12
CA ILE A 252 7.52 21.05 -9.02
C ILE A 252 6.63 20.79 -7.79
N GLY A 253 6.14 19.57 -7.66
CA GLY A 253 5.30 19.11 -6.57
C GLY A 253 6.00 19.23 -5.22
N PHE A 254 7.31 19.00 -5.14
CA PHE A 254 8.07 19.14 -3.90
C PHE A 254 8.13 20.60 -3.45
N LEU A 255 8.40 21.55 -4.35
CA LEU A 255 8.34 22.98 -4.03
C LEU A 255 6.94 23.41 -3.58
N LEU A 256 5.91 22.95 -4.28
CA LEU A 256 4.52 23.18 -3.90
C LEU A 256 4.19 22.58 -2.52
N ALA A 257 4.73 21.40 -2.21
CA ALA A 257 4.55 20.77 -0.92
C ALA A 257 5.21 21.57 0.20
N CYS A 258 6.43 22.09 -0.01
CA CYS A 258 7.09 22.99 0.93
C CYS A 258 6.25 24.25 1.20
N LEU A 259 5.70 24.87 0.15
CA LEU A 259 4.83 26.05 0.29
C LEU A 259 3.56 25.73 1.10
N ARG A 260 2.91 24.60 0.81
CA ARG A 260 1.71 24.13 1.54
C ARG A 260 2.02 23.82 3.01
N ILE A 261 3.13 23.15 3.29
CA ILE A 261 3.57 22.88 4.67
C ILE A 261 3.87 24.18 5.41
N ALA A 262 4.59 25.12 4.78
CA ALA A 262 4.90 26.42 5.36
C ALA A 262 3.61 27.23 5.64
N ALA A 263 2.64 27.22 4.74
CA ALA A 263 1.35 27.87 4.97
C ALA A 263 0.62 27.29 6.19
N GLY A 264 0.65 25.97 6.37
CA GLY A 264 0.09 25.32 7.56
C GLY A 264 0.83 25.70 8.84
N ALA A 265 2.17 25.74 8.81
CA ALA A 265 3.03 25.96 9.97
C ALA A 265 3.12 27.43 10.43
N LEU A 266 3.07 28.38 9.50
CA LEU A 266 3.36 29.79 9.78
C LEU A 266 2.10 30.65 9.92
N LEU A 267 0.97 30.23 9.36
CA LEU A 267 -0.27 31.01 9.41
C LEU A 267 -1.13 30.65 10.64
N PRO A 268 -1.88 31.61 11.20
CA PRO A 268 -2.91 31.33 12.18
C PRO A 268 -3.95 30.33 11.65
N MET A 269 -4.39 29.39 12.50
CA MET A 269 -5.32 28.31 12.12
C MET A 269 -6.59 28.76 11.38
N PRO A 270 -7.26 29.89 11.73
CA PRO A 270 -8.41 30.37 10.96
C PRO A 270 -8.09 30.71 9.49
N LEU A 271 -6.84 31.09 9.19
CA LEU A 271 -6.38 31.45 7.84
C LEU A 271 -5.85 30.25 7.06
N VAL A 272 -5.41 29.19 7.74
CA VAL A 272 -4.87 27.96 7.11
C VAL A 272 -5.88 27.34 6.16
N TYR A 273 -7.17 27.34 6.50
CA TYR A 273 -8.23 26.84 5.62
C TYR A 273 -8.24 27.53 4.25
N TYR A 274 -8.21 28.87 4.25
CA TYR A 274 -8.19 29.67 3.02
C TYR A 274 -6.86 29.55 2.27
N ALA A 275 -5.75 29.52 2.98
CA ALA A 275 -4.43 29.33 2.38
C ALA A 275 -4.32 27.98 1.67
N PHE A 276 -4.80 26.90 2.30
CA PHE A 276 -4.88 25.58 1.69
C PHE A 276 -5.76 25.60 0.44
N MET A 277 -6.92 26.23 0.49
CA MET A 277 -7.80 26.37 -0.67
C MET A 277 -7.11 27.09 -1.84
N ALA A 278 -6.43 28.21 -1.58
CA ALA A 278 -5.68 28.97 -2.57
C ALA A 278 -4.52 28.15 -3.16
N LEU A 279 -3.85 27.35 -2.33
CA LEU A 279 -2.77 26.46 -2.76
C LEU A 279 -3.26 25.14 -3.39
N GLY A 280 -4.57 24.96 -3.63
CA GLY A 280 -5.14 23.80 -4.31
C GLY A 280 -5.41 22.58 -3.42
N VAL A 281 -5.29 22.72 -2.10
CA VAL A 281 -5.68 21.71 -1.11
C VAL A 281 -7.15 21.92 -0.76
N ARG A 282 -7.99 20.91 -0.98
CA ARG A 282 -9.44 21.01 -0.77
C ARG A 282 -9.82 20.49 0.61
N VAL A 283 -10.42 21.33 1.45
CA VAL A 283 -10.89 20.94 2.79
C VAL A 283 -12.41 21.04 2.82
N THR A 284 -13.09 19.91 3.04
CA THR A 284 -14.55 19.83 3.16
C THR A 284 -14.89 19.55 4.61
N ILE A 285 -15.75 20.37 5.20
CA ILE A 285 -16.19 20.24 6.59
C ILE A 285 -17.67 19.85 6.58
N LYS A 286 -18.01 18.76 7.25
CA LYS A 286 -19.39 18.27 7.40
C LYS A 286 -19.73 18.16 8.88
N GLY A 287 -21.00 18.38 9.20
CA GLY A 287 -21.48 18.46 10.58
C GLY A 287 -21.04 19.75 11.28
N THR A 288 -21.38 19.88 12.55
CA THR A 288 -21.05 21.06 13.36
C THR A 288 -19.79 20.81 14.19
N PRO A 289 -18.71 21.58 14.04
CA PRO A 289 -17.44 21.39 14.77
C PRO A 289 -17.52 21.57 16.31
N GLY A 290 -18.71 21.88 16.84
CA GLY A 290 -18.92 22.28 18.23
C GLY A 290 -18.44 23.72 18.48
N PRO A 291 -19.03 24.43 19.46
CA PRO A 291 -18.53 25.75 19.85
C PRO A 291 -17.11 25.65 20.43
N PRO A 292 -16.28 26.70 20.31
CA PRO A 292 -14.99 26.76 20.99
C PRO A 292 -15.18 26.63 22.51
N PRO A 293 -14.20 26.06 23.24
CA PRO A 293 -14.30 25.93 24.69
C PRO A 293 -14.52 27.32 25.32
N GLN A 294 -15.57 27.44 26.15
CA GLN A 294 -15.88 28.70 26.82
C GLN A 294 -14.73 29.09 27.77
N ALA A 295 -14.34 30.36 27.75
CA ALA A 295 -13.24 30.91 28.55
C ALA A 295 -13.46 30.86 30.08
N LYS A 296 -14.63 30.41 30.54
CA LYS A 296 -14.92 30.17 31.96
C LYS A 296 -15.12 28.67 32.18
N LYS A 297 -14.02 27.93 32.36
CA LYS A 297 -14.09 26.57 32.90
C LYS A 297 -14.60 26.69 34.34
N SER A 298 -15.86 26.31 34.58
CA SER A 298 -16.29 25.95 35.92
C SER A 298 -15.44 24.78 36.41
N ILE A 299 -15.12 24.76 37.71
CA ILE A 299 -14.35 23.69 38.36
C ILE A 299 -14.97 22.33 37.97
N GLY A 300 -14.21 21.49 37.27
CA GLY A 300 -14.62 20.13 36.89
C GLY A 300 -14.96 19.87 35.42
N GLN A 301 -14.91 20.85 34.51
CA GLN A 301 -15.12 20.59 33.06
C GLN A 301 -13.82 20.24 32.32
N SER A 302 -13.69 18.98 31.86
CA SER A 302 -12.61 18.54 30.96
C SER A 302 -12.86 18.98 29.52
N GLY A 303 -11.79 19.17 28.76
CA GLY A 303 -11.87 19.37 27.30
C GLY A 303 -12.52 18.20 26.56
N VAL A 304 -12.88 18.46 25.32
CA VAL A 304 -13.46 17.48 24.40
C VAL A 304 -12.36 16.62 23.78
N LEU A 305 -12.56 15.30 23.80
CA LEU A 305 -11.70 14.35 23.12
C LEU A 305 -12.28 13.98 21.76
N PHE A 306 -11.62 14.45 20.70
CA PHE A 306 -11.96 14.13 19.33
C PHE A 306 -11.36 12.78 18.93
N VAL A 307 -12.23 11.80 18.66
CA VAL A 307 -11.85 10.43 18.33
C VAL A 307 -11.95 10.23 16.83
N CYS A 308 -10.79 10.16 16.15
CA CYS A 308 -10.70 10.22 14.69
C CYS A 308 -10.42 8.84 14.07
N SER A 309 -10.97 8.56 12.88
CA SER A 309 -10.34 7.56 11.99
C SER A 309 -8.97 8.02 11.54
N HIS A 310 -8.06 7.07 11.27
CA HIS A 310 -6.66 7.37 10.99
C HIS A 310 -6.27 7.01 9.55
N ARG A 311 -6.21 8.00 8.66
CA ARG A 311 -5.84 7.86 7.25
C ARG A 311 -4.40 8.28 6.96
N THR A 312 -3.94 9.35 7.60
CA THR A 312 -2.60 9.91 7.42
C THR A 312 -2.06 10.49 8.72
N LEU A 313 -0.79 10.87 8.72
CA LEU A 313 -0.25 11.65 9.84
C LEU A 313 -0.92 13.03 9.97
N LEU A 314 -1.54 13.55 8.91
CA LEU A 314 -2.09 14.91 8.83
C LEU A 314 -3.51 15.03 9.39
N ASP A 315 -4.13 13.92 9.80
CA ASP A 315 -5.54 13.93 10.21
C ASP A 315 -5.77 14.94 11.36
N PRO A 316 -4.98 14.97 12.44
CA PRO A 316 -5.18 15.96 13.49
C PRO A 316 -4.91 17.42 13.07
N ILE A 317 -4.09 17.62 12.03
CA ILE A 317 -3.83 18.95 11.44
C ILE A 317 -5.06 19.42 10.67
N PHE A 318 -5.66 18.55 9.85
CA PHE A 318 -6.89 18.88 9.12
C PHE A 318 -8.09 19.02 10.05
N LEU A 319 -8.15 18.27 11.14
CA LEU A 319 -9.12 18.49 12.22
C LEU A 319 -8.95 19.88 12.84
N SER A 320 -7.72 20.29 13.18
CA SER A 320 -7.45 21.64 13.72
C SER A 320 -7.80 22.74 12.71
N THR A 321 -7.52 22.51 11.43
CA THR A 321 -7.90 23.43 10.34
C THR A 321 -9.42 23.54 10.24
N ALA A 322 -10.16 22.43 10.36
CA ALA A 322 -11.61 22.42 10.31
C ALA A 322 -12.26 23.08 11.55
N LEU A 323 -11.61 22.98 12.71
CA LEU A 323 -12.02 23.67 13.94
C LEU A 323 -11.65 25.17 13.94
N GLY A 324 -10.76 25.61 13.05
CA GLY A 324 -10.21 26.97 13.04
C GLY A 324 -9.28 27.26 14.22
N ARG A 325 -8.81 26.24 14.96
CA ARG A 325 -7.94 26.38 16.13
C ARG A 325 -7.04 25.18 16.30
N ALA A 326 -5.85 25.42 16.85
CA ALA A 326 -4.87 24.37 17.09
C ALA A 326 -5.33 23.50 18.26
N ILE A 327 -5.45 22.19 18.03
CA ILE A 327 -5.65 21.21 19.10
C ILE A 327 -4.45 20.26 19.17
N PRO A 328 -3.95 19.93 20.37
CA PRO A 328 -2.91 18.93 20.52
C PRO A 328 -3.37 17.56 20.02
N ALA A 329 -2.41 16.74 19.60
CA ALA A 329 -2.68 15.37 19.15
C ALA A 329 -1.74 14.37 19.80
N VAL A 330 -2.29 13.25 20.31
CA VAL A 330 -1.48 12.14 20.82
C VAL A 330 -1.13 11.14 19.72
N THR A 331 0.12 10.71 19.68
CA THR A 331 0.64 9.92 18.57
C THR A 331 1.65 8.85 19.04
N TYR A 332 1.67 7.67 18.41
CA TYR A 332 2.54 6.56 18.82
C TYR A 332 3.89 6.49 18.09
N SER A 333 4.03 7.11 16.90
CA SER A 333 5.20 6.86 16.02
C SER A 333 5.37 7.97 14.97
N VAL A 334 5.62 9.20 15.41
CA VAL A 334 5.86 10.37 14.55
C VAL A 334 7.35 10.60 14.35
N SER A 335 7.74 10.90 13.12
CA SER A 335 9.13 11.23 12.80
C SER A 335 9.51 12.58 13.41
N ARG A 336 10.77 12.76 13.85
CA ARG A 336 11.23 14.04 14.42
C ARG A 336 11.04 15.20 13.44
N LEU A 337 11.26 14.97 12.14
CA LEU A 337 11.04 15.98 11.10
C LEU A 337 9.58 16.41 11.06
N SER A 338 8.65 15.45 11.09
CA SER A 338 7.22 15.74 11.04
C SER A 338 6.73 16.51 12.27
N GLU A 339 7.34 16.27 13.44
CA GLU A 339 7.06 17.00 14.68
C GLU A 339 7.57 18.45 14.61
N ILE A 340 8.76 18.68 14.05
CA ILE A 340 9.34 20.03 13.87
C ILE A 340 8.48 20.90 12.93
N ILE A 341 7.98 20.32 11.84
CA ILE A 341 7.17 21.05 10.84
C ILE A 341 5.67 21.07 11.18
N SER A 342 5.26 20.50 12.31
CA SER A 342 3.85 20.40 12.69
C SER A 342 3.32 21.75 13.19
N PRO A 343 2.16 22.22 12.70
CA PRO A 343 1.51 23.43 13.20
C PRO A 343 0.80 23.25 14.55
N ILE A 344 0.73 22.01 15.03
CA ILE A 344 0.09 21.64 16.29
C ILE A 344 1.06 20.91 17.21
N LYS A 345 0.81 20.99 18.52
CA LYS A 345 1.55 20.22 19.53
C LYS A 345 1.26 18.73 19.36
N THR A 346 2.27 17.96 18.97
CA THR A 346 2.21 16.50 18.94
C THR A 346 2.80 15.93 20.22
N VAL A 347 2.05 15.08 20.92
CA VAL A 347 2.52 14.42 22.15
C VAL A 347 2.75 12.94 21.90
N ARG A 348 3.94 12.45 22.21
CA ARG A 348 4.34 11.06 21.98
C ARG A 348 3.84 10.16 23.10
N LEU A 349 3.14 9.08 22.74
CA LEU A 349 2.70 8.04 23.67
C LEU A 349 3.84 7.02 23.91
N ASN A 350 4.01 6.62 25.17
CA ASN A 350 5.07 5.75 25.64
C ASN A 350 4.73 4.25 25.54
N ARG A 351 3.51 3.91 25.08
CA ARG A 351 2.99 2.53 25.01
C ARG A 351 2.87 1.85 26.37
N ASP A 352 2.80 2.66 27.42
CA ASP A 352 2.54 2.26 28.80
C ASP A 352 1.17 2.80 29.14
N ARG A 353 0.22 1.89 29.39
CA ARG A 353 -1.19 2.25 29.59
C ARG A 353 -1.38 3.26 30.72
N ALA A 354 -0.66 3.11 31.83
CA ALA A 354 -0.83 3.98 33.00
C ALA A 354 -0.26 5.37 32.76
N LYS A 355 0.95 5.44 32.15
CA LYS A 355 1.60 6.73 31.82
C LYS A 355 0.86 7.47 30.71
N ASP A 356 0.38 6.74 29.70
CA ASP A 356 -0.38 7.33 28.59
C ASP A 356 -1.74 7.84 29.09
N ALA A 357 -2.41 7.10 29.99
CA ALA A 357 -3.67 7.54 30.60
C ALA A 357 -3.52 8.84 31.42
N SER A 358 -2.50 8.91 32.29
CA SER A 358 -2.27 10.09 33.13
C SER A 358 -1.91 11.32 32.30
N MET A 359 -1.08 11.14 31.26
CA MET A 359 -0.73 12.19 30.33
C MET A 359 -1.93 12.70 29.53
N ILE A 360 -2.78 11.81 29.00
CA ILE A 360 -3.98 12.20 28.27
C ILE A 360 -4.96 12.97 29.19
N LYS A 361 -5.16 12.51 30.44
CA LYS A 361 -6.00 13.23 31.41
C LYS A 361 -5.52 14.66 31.66
N LYS A 362 -4.21 14.83 31.88
CA LYS A 362 -3.61 16.16 32.05
C LYS A 362 -3.84 17.07 30.84
N LEU A 363 -3.68 16.55 29.62
CA LEU A 363 -3.93 17.31 28.40
C LEU A 363 -5.41 17.71 28.26
N LEU A 364 -6.33 16.84 28.67
CA LEU A 364 -7.76 17.11 28.68
C LEU A 364 -8.17 18.16 29.72
N GLU A 365 -7.43 18.27 30.83
CA GLU A 365 -7.59 19.37 31.79
C GLU A 365 -7.15 20.72 31.18
N GLU A 366 -6.09 20.71 30.36
CA GLU A 366 -5.58 21.90 29.64
C GLU A 366 -6.56 22.34 28.53
N GLY A 367 -7.14 21.41 27.76
CA GLY A 367 -8.09 21.73 26.70
C GLY A 367 -8.49 20.52 25.85
N ASP A 368 -8.97 20.79 24.64
CA ASP A 368 -9.40 19.73 23.73
C ASP A 368 -8.21 18.95 23.16
N LEU A 369 -8.45 17.69 22.80
CA LEU A 369 -7.41 16.77 22.36
C LEU A 369 -7.89 15.92 21.18
N ALA A 370 -6.99 15.63 20.23
CA ALA A 370 -7.24 14.66 19.17
C ALA A 370 -6.54 13.32 19.46
N ILE A 371 -7.26 12.22 19.25
CA ILE A 371 -6.73 10.86 19.32
C ILE A 371 -7.19 10.03 18.12
N CYS A 372 -6.27 9.23 17.60
CA CYS A 372 -6.50 8.24 16.54
C CYS A 372 -6.36 6.82 17.16
N PRO A 373 -7.45 6.21 17.67
CA PRO A 373 -7.39 4.99 18.48
C PRO A 373 -6.97 3.73 17.70
N GLU A 374 -6.92 3.78 16.36
CA GLU A 374 -6.35 2.72 15.50
C GLU A 374 -4.85 2.49 15.76
N GLY A 375 -4.14 3.52 16.22
CA GLY A 375 -2.70 3.47 16.52
C GLY A 375 -1.78 3.33 15.30
N THR A 376 -2.35 3.18 14.10
CA THR A 376 -1.66 3.23 12.80
C THR A 376 -2.65 3.66 11.72
N THR A 377 -2.13 4.16 10.61
CA THR A 377 -2.96 4.59 9.49
C THR A 377 -3.55 3.41 8.73
N CYS A 378 -4.75 3.52 8.20
CA CYS A 378 -5.33 2.58 7.23
C CYS A 378 -5.75 3.35 5.98
N ARG A 379 -5.36 2.90 4.79
CA ARG A 379 -5.68 3.60 3.52
C ARG A 379 -6.86 3.01 2.78
N GLU A 380 -7.12 1.71 2.99
CA GLU A 380 -8.25 1.00 2.39
C GLU A 380 -9.55 1.33 3.15
N PRO A 381 -10.74 1.04 2.60
CA PRO A 381 -12.04 1.34 3.22
C PRO A 381 -12.38 0.43 4.43
N PHE A 382 -11.42 0.27 5.33
CA PHE A 382 -11.52 -0.46 6.58
C PHE A 382 -11.11 0.45 7.74
N LEU A 383 -11.74 0.24 8.90
CA LEU A 383 -11.25 0.75 10.18
C LEU A 383 -10.59 -0.36 10.98
N LEU A 384 -9.39 -0.10 11.49
CA LEU A 384 -8.72 -1.00 12.42
C LEU A 384 -9.39 -0.97 13.79
N ARG A 385 -9.10 -1.98 14.60
CA ARG A 385 -9.62 -2.07 15.97
C ARG A 385 -9.23 -0.84 16.78
N PHE A 386 -10.20 -0.18 17.38
CA PHE A 386 -9.95 0.95 18.27
C PHE A 386 -9.44 0.47 19.64
N SER A 387 -8.38 1.09 20.15
CA SER A 387 -7.97 0.92 21.54
C SER A 387 -9.04 1.50 22.47
N ALA A 388 -9.44 0.77 23.50
CA ALA A 388 -10.47 1.21 24.45
C ALA A 388 -9.99 2.26 25.47
N LEU A 389 -8.69 2.53 25.54
CA LEU A 389 -8.09 3.39 26.58
C LEU A 389 -8.79 4.75 26.68
N PHE A 390 -9.09 5.38 25.55
CA PHE A 390 -9.63 6.74 25.53
C PHE A 390 -11.03 6.84 26.16
N ALA A 391 -11.82 5.76 26.09
CA ALA A 391 -13.18 5.74 26.61
C ALA A 391 -13.22 5.77 28.15
N GLU A 392 -12.14 5.40 28.82
CA GLU A 392 -12.02 5.41 30.29
C GLU A 392 -11.58 6.78 30.84
N LEU A 393 -11.21 7.72 29.97
CA LEU A 393 -10.52 8.96 30.37
C LEU A 393 -11.45 10.17 30.43
N THR A 394 -12.54 10.17 29.67
CA THR A 394 -13.53 11.26 29.65
C THR A 394 -14.85 10.80 29.03
N ASP A 395 -15.94 11.44 29.44
CA ASP A 395 -17.26 11.31 28.82
C ASP A 395 -17.48 12.34 27.69
N GLN A 396 -16.54 13.28 27.49
CA GLN A 396 -16.64 14.33 26.48
C GLN A 396 -16.11 13.84 25.12
N LEU A 397 -16.75 12.81 24.55
CA LEU A 397 -16.29 12.12 23.35
C LEU A 397 -17.01 12.63 22.08
N VAL A 398 -16.25 13.10 21.09
CA VAL A 398 -16.77 13.50 19.77
C VAL A 398 -16.12 12.64 18.68
N PRO A 399 -16.87 11.74 18.04
CA PRO A 399 -16.36 10.98 16.89
C PRO A 399 -16.16 11.88 15.67
N VAL A 400 -15.05 11.71 14.97
CA VAL A 400 -14.74 12.44 13.73
C VAL A 400 -14.34 11.46 12.63
N ALA A 401 -15.11 11.48 11.54
CA ALA A 401 -14.84 10.71 10.35
C ALA A 401 -13.88 11.47 9.43
N MET A 402 -12.70 10.89 9.20
CA MET A 402 -11.62 11.47 8.40
C MET A 402 -11.46 10.70 7.08
N VAL A 403 -11.53 11.43 5.96
CA VAL A 403 -11.29 10.89 4.61
C VAL A 403 -10.31 11.78 3.88
N ASN A 404 -9.36 11.17 3.19
CA ASN A 404 -8.46 11.86 2.28
C ASN A 404 -8.64 11.37 0.84
N ARG A 405 -8.40 12.26 -0.12
CA ARG A 405 -8.28 11.89 -1.53
C ARG A 405 -6.92 12.32 -2.04
N MET A 406 -6.22 11.37 -2.64
CA MET A 406 -4.89 11.52 -3.22
C MET A 406 -4.92 10.94 -4.63
N SER A 407 -4.23 11.58 -5.57
CA SER A 407 -4.28 11.22 -6.98
C SER A 407 -2.97 10.64 -7.52
N MET A 408 -1.83 11.10 -7.01
CA MET A 408 -0.51 10.65 -7.44
C MET A 408 0.22 9.90 -6.34
N PHE A 409 0.19 10.43 -5.11
CA PHE A 409 1.01 9.90 -4.02
C PHE A 409 0.22 9.62 -2.74
N HIS A 410 0.47 8.44 -2.16
CA HIS A 410 0.05 8.12 -0.81
C HIS A 410 0.95 8.84 0.22
N GLY A 411 0.31 9.67 1.05
CA GLY A 411 0.93 10.37 2.18
C GLY A 411 1.24 9.49 3.39
N THR A 412 1.38 8.17 3.21
CA THR A 412 1.73 7.24 4.28
C THR A 412 2.65 6.16 3.76
N THR A 413 3.51 5.61 4.62
CA THR A 413 4.24 4.38 4.33
C THR A 413 4.52 3.58 5.60
N ALA A 414 4.60 2.25 5.48
CA ALA A 414 5.03 1.37 6.56
C ALA A 414 6.54 1.12 6.53
N ARG A 415 7.15 1.05 5.33
CA ARG A 415 8.56 0.70 5.13
C ARG A 415 9.47 1.90 4.84
N GLY A 416 8.96 2.91 4.13
CA GLY A 416 9.75 4.06 3.71
C GLY A 416 10.03 5.06 4.84
N TRP A 417 10.77 6.12 4.52
CA TRP A 417 11.01 7.19 5.48
C TRP A 417 9.74 8.00 5.74
N LYS A 418 9.15 7.80 6.93
CA LYS A 418 7.90 8.48 7.36
C LYS A 418 8.00 10.00 7.43
N GLY A 419 9.21 10.57 7.51
CA GLY A 419 9.40 12.02 7.46
C GLY A 419 8.90 12.64 6.16
N MET A 420 8.84 11.86 5.08
CA MET A 420 8.33 12.31 3.78
C MET A 420 6.81 12.21 3.66
N ASP A 421 6.10 11.66 4.65
CA ASP A 421 4.64 11.47 4.59
C ASP A 421 3.87 12.78 4.30
N PRO A 422 4.16 13.91 5.00
CA PRO A 422 3.54 15.19 4.70
C PRO A 422 3.86 15.69 3.28
N PHE A 423 5.11 15.53 2.85
CA PHE A 423 5.55 15.97 1.53
C PHE A 423 4.80 15.21 0.43
N TYR A 424 4.77 13.88 0.48
CA TYR A 424 4.03 13.09 -0.51
C TYR A 424 2.54 13.43 -0.55
N PHE A 425 1.90 13.68 0.60
CA PHE A 425 0.52 14.16 0.60
C PHE A 425 0.39 15.50 -0.13
N PHE A 426 1.18 16.50 0.25
CA PHE A 426 1.10 17.85 -0.32
C PHE A 426 1.72 17.97 -1.72
N MET A 427 2.43 16.95 -2.22
CA MET A 427 2.89 16.86 -3.61
C MET A 427 1.77 16.47 -4.56
N ASN A 428 0.62 15.98 -4.09
CA ASN A 428 -0.50 15.71 -4.99
C ASN A 428 -0.95 17.02 -5.66
N PRO A 429 -1.36 17.03 -6.94
CA PRO A 429 -1.82 18.25 -7.60
C PRO A 429 -2.98 18.95 -6.88
N SER A 430 -4.03 18.20 -6.52
CA SER A 430 -5.15 18.70 -5.70
C SER A 430 -5.55 17.66 -4.66
N PRO A 431 -4.84 17.58 -3.52
CA PRO A 431 -5.23 16.70 -2.44
C PRO A 431 -6.51 17.22 -1.80
N ALA A 432 -7.38 16.32 -1.38
CA ALA A 432 -8.59 16.68 -0.63
C ALA A 432 -8.62 16.01 0.72
N TYR A 433 -9.21 16.69 1.68
CA TYR A 433 -9.47 16.20 3.02
C TYR A 433 -10.92 16.52 3.38
N GLU A 434 -11.64 15.52 3.85
CA GLU A 434 -13.02 15.64 4.32
C GLU A 434 -13.07 15.28 5.79
N VAL A 435 -13.57 16.22 6.60
CA VAL A 435 -13.68 16.12 8.04
C VAL A 435 -15.16 16.15 8.40
N THR A 436 -15.69 15.03 8.87
CA THR A 436 -17.09 14.89 9.26
C THR A 436 -17.21 14.79 10.78
N PHE A 437 -17.72 15.85 11.40
CA PHE A 437 -18.04 15.86 12.82
C PHE A 437 -19.35 15.13 13.07
N LEU A 438 -19.31 14.14 13.97
CA LEU A 438 -20.50 13.45 14.44
C LEU A 438 -20.96 14.03 15.78
N ASN A 439 -22.19 13.72 16.15
CA ASN A 439 -22.73 14.17 17.42
C ASN A 439 -21.88 13.65 18.59
N LYS A 440 -21.67 14.52 19.58
CA LYS A 440 -21.08 14.16 20.86
C LYS A 440 -21.86 12.98 21.46
N LEU A 441 -21.14 12.02 22.03
CA LEU A 441 -21.78 10.89 22.68
C LEU A 441 -22.63 11.36 23.88
N PRO A 442 -23.88 10.91 23.99
CA PRO A 442 -24.69 11.14 25.16
C PRO A 442 -24.19 10.26 26.32
N LEU A 443 -24.45 10.66 27.57
CA LEU A 443 -23.87 10.03 28.77
C LEU A 443 -24.23 8.54 28.89
N GLU A 444 -25.40 8.14 28.39
CA GLU A 444 -25.89 6.75 28.42
C GLU A 444 -25.03 5.80 27.57
N LEU A 445 -24.24 6.35 26.64
CA LEU A 445 -23.32 5.63 25.78
C LEU A 445 -21.87 5.74 26.22
N THR A 446 -21.59 6.28 27.41
CA THR A 446 -20.23 6.39 27.97
C THR A 446 -20.01 5.45 29.15
N CYS A 447 -18.76 5.34 29.60
CA CYS A 447 -18.40 4.48 30.73
C CYS A 447 -19.07 4.91 32.04
N SER A 448 -19.34 6.21 32.22
CA SER A 448 -20.02 6.73 33.41
C SER A 448 -21.45 6.21 33.60
N ALA A 449 -22.11 5.75 32.52
CA ALA A 449 -23.41 5.06 32.60
C ALA A 449 -23.30 3.54 32.75
N GLY A 450 -22.10 3.00 33.05
CA GLY A 450 -21.86 1.58 33.27
C GLY A 450 -21.53 0.77 32.03
N LYS A 451 -21.33 1.41 30.86
CA LYS A 451 -20.79 0.73 29.67
C LYS A 451 -19.32 0.38 29.86
N SER A 452 -18.88 -0.75 29.31
CA SER A 452 -17.47 -1.07 29.27
C SER A 452 -16.73 -0.20 28.25
N SER A 453 -15.46 0.09 28.49
CA SER A 453 -14.64 0.88 27.57
C SER A 453 -14.53 0.26 26.16
N GLN A 454 -14.60 -1.07 26.08
CA GLN A 454 -14.62 -1.81 24.82
C GLN A 454 -15.93 -1.60 24.05
N GLU A 455 -17.08 -1.60 24.73
CA GLU A 455 -18.37 -1.32 24.10
C GLU A 455 -18.41 0.09 23.52
N VAL A 456 -17.93 1.08 24.27
CA VAL A 456 -17.85 2.48 23.82
C VAL A 456 -16.93 2.61 22.61
N ALA A 457 -15.74 2.00 22.65
CA ALA A 457 -14.80 2.04 21.53
C ALA A 457 -15.35 1.35 20.28
N ASN A 458 -15.99 0.19 20.42
CA ASN A 458 -16.61 -0.53 19.32
C ASN A 458 -17.83 0.23 18.76
N TYR A 459 -18.60 0.91 19.62
CA TYR A 459 -19.70 1.76 19.17
C TYR A 459 -19.18 2.92 18.31
N ILE A 460 -18.17 3.66 18.79
CA ILE A 460 -17.57 4.76 18.05
C ILE A 460 -16.98 4.27 16.72
N GLN A 461 -16.27 3.14 16.72
CA GLN A 461 -15.74 2.52 15.50
C GLN A 461 -16.87 2.26 14.49
N ARG A 462 -18.00 1.67 14.92
CA ARG A 462 -19.16 1.39 14.06
C ARG A 462 -19.80 2.66 13.51
N VAL A 463 -19.99 3.71 14.31
CA VAL A 463 -20.62 4.95 13.84
C VAL A 463 -19.73 5.65 12.82
N ILE A 464 -18.41 5.70 13.05
CA ILE A 464 -17.46 6.25 12.07
C ILE A 464 -17.46 5.38 10.80
N ALA A 465 -17.43 4.06 10.92
CA ALA A 465 -17.45 3.15 9.78
C ALA A 465 -18.72 3.32 8.94
N ALA A 466 -19.89 3.38 9.57
CA ALA A 466 -21.17 3.61 8.90
C ALA A 466 -21.20 4.94 8.16
N THR A 467 -20.68 6.01 8.78
CA THR A 467 -20.57 7.34 8.15
C THR A 467 -19.69 7.33 6.91
N LEU A 468 -18.62 6.53 6.93
CA LEU A 468 -17.65 6.43 5.85
C LEU A 468 -17.99 5.35 4.81
N SER A 469 -19.02 4.54 5.05
CA SER A 469 -19.30 3.30 4.30
C SER A 469 -18.09 2.34 4.28
N TYR A 470 -17.44 2.19 5.43
CA TYR A 470 -16.28 1.31 5.63
C TYR A 470 -16.64 0.08 6.44
N GLU A 471 -15.79 -0.94 6.34
CA GLU A 471 -15.91 -2.16 7.13
C GLU A 471 -15.08 -2.05 8.43
N CYS A 472 -15.70 -2.43 9.55
CA CYS A 472 -14.99 -2.58 10.82
C CYS A 472 -14.17 -3.87 10.82
N THR A 473 -12.93 -3.80 11.28
CA THR A 473 -12.08 -4.98 11.44
C THR A 473 -11.60 -5.13 12.87
N SER A 474 -11.22 -6.36 13.23
CA SER A 474 -10.51 -6.67 14.48
C SER A 474 -8.99 -6.56 14.34
N PHE A 475 -8.49 -6.24 13.13
CA PHE A 475 -7.06 -6.12 12.86
C PHE A 475 -6.44 -4.99 13.67
N THR A 476 -5.23 -5.27 14.16
CA THR A 476 -4.46 -4.35 14.97
C THR A 476 -3.28 -3.80 14.18
N ARG A 477 -2.62 -2.79 14.77
CA ARG A 477 -1.32 -2.30 14.30
C ARG A 477 -0.31 -3.43 14.11
N LYS A 478 -0.25 -4.41 15.03
CA LYS A 478 0.70 -5.52 14.96
C LYS A 478 0.46 -6.37 13.71
N ASP A 479 -0.80 -6.62 13.38
CA ASP A 479 -1.18 -7.39 12.19
C ASP A 479 -0.77 -6.68 10.90
N LYS A 480 -0.99 -5.36 10.83
CA LYS A 480 -0.54 -4.52 9.70
C LYS A 480 0.97 -4.61 9.50
N TYR A 481 1.75 -4.37 10.55
CA TYR A 481 3.22 -4.36 10.43
C TYR A 481 3.77 -5.75 10.11
N ARG A 482 3.15 -6.81 10.64
CA ARG A 482 3.51 -8.19 10.32
C ARG A 482 3.26 -8.50 8.84
N ALA A 483 2.11 -8.07 8.31
CA ALA A 483 1.77 -8.26 6.91
C ALA A 483 2.69 -7.47 5.95
N LEU A 484 3.01 -6.21 6.28
CA LEU A 484 3.72 -5.30 5.36
C LEU A 484 5.25 -5.31 5.49
N ALA A 485 5.76 -5.45 6.71
CA ALA A 485 7.18 -5.24 7.02
C ALA A 485 7.82 -6.44 7.73
N GLY A 486 7.05 -7.50 8.01
CA GLY A 486 7.54 -8.70 8.71
C GLY A 486 7.97 -8.45 10.16
N ASN A 487 7.60 -7.31 10.76
CA ASN A 487 7.90 -6.95 12.15
C ASN A 487 6.61 -6.54 12.89
N ASP A 488 6.70 -6.26 14.20
CA ASP A 488 5.55 -5.87 15.03
C ASP A 488 5.35 -4.34 15.14
N GLY A 489 6.11 -3.57 14.35
CA GLY A 489 6.13 -2.10 14.40
C GLY A 489 6.88 -1.53 15.61
N THR A 490 7.65 -2.32 16.35
CA THR A 490 8.69 -1.78 17.23
C THR A 490 9.90 -1.38 16.39
N VAL A 491 10.33 -0.12 16.52
CA VAL A 491 11.63 0.29 15.97
C VAL A 491 12.64 -0.12 17.02
N VAL A 492 13.30 -1.27 16.83
CA VAL A 492 14.49 -1.59 17.62
C VAL A 492 15.51 -0.51 17.25
N GLU A 493 15.83 0.39 18.19
CA GLU A 493 16.95 1.31 18.01
C GLU A 493 18.18 0.46 17.69
N LYS A 494 18.73 0.62 16.47
CA LYS A 494 20.03 0.04 16.17
C LYS A 494 21.00 0.66 17.19
N PRO A 495 21.80 -0.15 17.91
CA PRO A 495 22.82 0.40 18.77
C PRO A 495 23.71 1.28 17.89
N LEU A 496 23.82 2.57 18.23
CA LEU A 496 24.90 3.40 17.75
C LEU A 496 26.18 2.68 18.16
N LEU A 497 26.86 2.06 17.19
CA LEU A 497 28.23 1.60 17.39
C LEU A 497 29.00 2.81 17.91
N LYS A 498 29.34 2.78 19.20
CA LYS A 498 30.21 3.79 19.80
C LYS A 498 31.48 3.81 18.95
N ALA A 499 31.81 4.98 18.41
CA ALA A 499 33.11 5.20 17.79
C ALA A 499 34.17 4.73 18.81
N ASN A 500 34.90 3.67 18.46
CA ASN A 500 36.00 3.19 19.29
C ASN A 500 36.95 4.37 19.47
N LYS A 501 37.08 4.80 20.72
CA LYS A 501 38.12 5.71 21.16
C LYS A 501 39.46 5.09 20.76
N VAL A 502 40.18 5.83 19.94
CA VAL A 502 41.63 5.77 19.82
C VAL A 502 42.24 5.81 21.23
N MET A 503 42.93 4.74 21.62
CA MET A 503 44.05 4.69 22.57
C MET A 503 44.76 3.36 22.27
N GLY A 504 46.06 3.30 22.00
CA GLY A 504 47.10 4.31 22.02
C GLY A 504 48.45 3.59 21.85
N SER A 505 49.50 4.40 21.73
CA SER A 505 50.94 4.09 21.87
C SER A 505 51.54 3.07 20.89
#